data_AF-A0A2W6C9C9-F1
#
_entry.id   AF-A0A2W6C9C9-F1
#
_cell.length_a   1.000
_cell.length_b   1.000
_cell.length_c   1.000
_cell.angle_alpha   90.00
_cell.angle_beta   90.00
_cell.angle_gamma   90.00
#
_symmetry.space_group_name_H-M   'P 1'
#
loop_
_entity.id
_entity.type
_entity.pdbx_description
1 polymer ?
#
loop_
_entity_poly.entity_id
_entity_poly.type
_entity_poly.pdbx_seq_one_letter_code
_entity_poly.pdbx_strand_id
1 'polypeptide(L)'
;MLARPAAHLTSAALRIGGLPQVRLDPPDPATAREFDRFTADNVDRSAHTTTVRPPGDLAVYLRWLAAHRDVLFHGTKQADLGELHTKRLTSDVTDFGAQQAVFASDDPIWAMYFALLRRGDTFGSTRNGSLAAVGTEPCRRRYFLSVNHGHEPALDPGWLYVLPRKGFRSERPWYGVLDTAHWVSEVAVRPMVRMAVGLEDFPLADAVGRHSRDESLARTLWNARR
;
A
#
# COMPACT_ATOMS: atom_id res chain seq x y z
N MET A 1 -38.90 10.60 -1.56
CA MET A 1 -38.99 9.28 -0.87
C MET A 1 -37.58 8.71 -0.81
N LEU A 2 -36.86 8.91 0.31
CA LEU A 2 -35.45 8.53 0.48
C LEU A 2 -35.34 7.34 1.44
N ALA A 3 -34.94 6.19 0.91
CA ALA A 3 -34.64 4.93 1.60
C ALA A 3 -33.76 4.12 0.63
N ARG A 4 -32.58 3.53 0.92
CA ARG A 4 -31.82 3.20 2.14
C ARG A 4 -30.33 3.02 1.76
N PRO A 5 -29.35 3.70 2.40
CA PRO A 5 -27.93 3.31 2.30
C PRO A 5 -27.51 2.24 3.33
N ALA A 6 -28.34 1.99 4.35
CA ALA A 6 -27.94 1.27 5.55
C ALA A 6 -27.63 -0.23 5.34
N ALA A 7 -28.27 -0.91 4.38
CA ALA A 7 -28.13 -2.37 4.22
C ALA A 7 -26.78 -2.80 3.59
N HIS A 8 -26.18 -1.95 2.74
CA HIS A 8 -24.91 -2.26 2.09
C HIS A 8 -23.71 -2.02 3.02
N LEU A 9 -23.80 -1.02 3.89
CA LEU A 9 -22.79 -0.69 4.90
C LEU A 9 -22.60 -1.84 5.90
N THR A 10 -23.68 -2.44 6.40
CA THR A 10 -23.60 -3.57 7.35
C THR A 10 -22.93 -4.78 6.72
N SER A 11 -23.29 -5.14 5.48
CA SER A 11 -22.73 -6.28 4.75
C SER A 11 -21.23 -6.11 4.43
N ALA A 12 -20.82 -4.93 3.97
CA ALA A 12 -19.42 -4.63 3.69
C ALA A 12 -18.56 -4.62 4.96
N ALA A 13 -19.05 -3.99 6.03
CA ALA A 13 -18.38 -3.97 7.34
C ALA A 13 -18.25 -5.38 7.96
N LEU A 14 -19.27 -6.24 7.81
CA LEU A 14 -19.26 -7.64 8.23
C LEU A 14 -18.21 -8.49 7.47
N ARG A 15 -17.90 -8.14 6.23
CA ARG A 15 -16.94 -8.89 5.39
C ARG A 15 -15.48 -8.55 5.67
N ILE A 16 -15.17 -7.34 6.15
CA ILE A 16 -13.80 -6.97 6.55
C ILE A 16 -13.52 -7.21 8.03
N GLY A 17 -14.54 -7.44 8.86
CA GLY A 17 -14.37 -7.80 10.27
C GLY A 17 -13.43 -8.99 10.47
N GLY A 18 -12.47 -8.84 11.38
CA GLY A 18 -11.47 -9.88 11.69
C GLY A 18 -10.21 -9.85 10.82
N LEU A 19 -10.17 -9.07 9.74
CA LEU A 19 -8.93 -8.89 8.98
C LEU A 19 -7.87 -8.12 9.78
N PRO A 20 -6.57 -8.44 9.60
CA PRO A 20 -5.44 -7.77 10.23
C PRO A 20 -5.55 -6.25 10.16
N GLN A 21 -5.15 -5.61 11.25
CA GLN A 21 -5.02 -4.16 11.36
C GLN A 21 -3.61 -3.84 11.85
N VAL A 22 -3.02 -2.81 11.26
CA VAL A 22 -1.75 -2.27 11.73
C VAL A 22 -2.05 -1.12 12.67
N ARG A 23 -1.72 -1.30 13.95
CA ARG A 23 -1.74 -0.24 14.95
C ARG A 23 -0.31 0.20 15.19
N LEU A 24 -0.02 1.43 14.80
CA LEU A 24 1.23 2.09 15.08
C LEU A 24 0.90 3.28 15.97
N ASP A 25 1.61 3.41 17.08
CA ASP A 25 1.46 4.57 17.92
C ASP A 25 1.98 5.81 17.15
N PRO A 26 1.28 6.94 17.23
CA PRO A 26 1.79 8.17 16.64
C PRO A 26 3.13 8.53 17.29
N PRO A 27 4.07 9.13 16.54
CA PRO A 27 5.34 9.54 17.09
C PRO A 27 5.12 10.54 18.23
N ASP A 28 5.96 10.46 19.26
CA ASP A 28 5.98 11.50 20.29
C ASP A 28 6.40 12.87 19.69
N PRO A 29 6.19 13.99 20.40
CA PRO A 29 6.50 15.31 19.84
C PRO A 29 7.97 15.53 19.48
N ALA A 30 8.91 14.82 20.09
CA ALA A 30 10.33 14.94 19.75
C ALA A 30 10.61 14.22 18.43
N THR A 31 10.13 12.99 18.30
CA THR A 31 10.21 12.16 17.10
C THR A 31 9.51 12.84 15.92
N ALA A 32 8.33 13.43 16.13
CA ALA A 32 7.62 14.17 15.09
C ALA A 32 8.42 15.37 14.55
N ARG A 33 9.15 16.09 15.42
CA ARG A 33 10.05 17.18 14.99
C ARG A 33 11.27 16.66 14.22
N GLU A 34 11.78 15.49 14.56
CA GLU A 34 12.86 14.84 13.79
C GLU A 34 12.36 14.42 12.40
N PHE A 35 11.14 13.89 12.31
CA PHE A 35 10.50 13.57 11.05
C PHE A 35 10.32 14.82 10.19
N ASP A 36 9.78 15.90 10.75
CA ASP A 36 9.63 17.17 10.02
C ASP A 36 10.96 17.68 9.46
N ARG A 37 12.02 17.67 10.27
CA ARG A 37 13.35 18.11 9.83
C ARG A 37 13.89 17.22 8.71
N PHE A 38 13.82 15.90 8.91
CA PHE A 38 14.26 14.93 7.92
C PHE A 38 13.51 15.10 6.59
N THR A 39 12.18 15.23 6.63
CA THR A 39 11.33 15.41 5.45
C THR A 39 11.63 16.72 4.72
N ALA A 40 11.80 17.83 5.45
CA ALA A 40 12.14 19.12 4.85
C ALA A 40 13.48 19.08 4.12
N ASP A 41 14.48 18.39 4.69
CA ASP A 41 15.82 18.34 4.13
C ASP A 41 15.97 17.32 2.99
N ASN A 42 15.22 16.22 3.02
CA ASN A 42 15.43 15.09 2.11
C ASN A 42 14.30 14.86 1.11
N VAL A 43 13.04 15.13 1.48
CA VAL A 43 11.87 14.84 0.65
C VAL A 43 11.42 16.11 -0.06
N ASP A 44 11.12 17.17 0.69
CA ASP A 44 10.50 18.39 0.16
C ASP A 44 11.42 19.18 -0.78
N ARG A 45 12.74 19.07 -0.58
CA ARG A 45 13.77 19.71 -1.42
C ARG A 45 14.31 18.83 -2.54
N SER A 46 13.78 17.62 -2.70
CA SER A 46 14.35 16.68 -3.65
C SER A 46 14.12 17.10 -5.09
N ALA A 47 15.22 17.32 -5.83
CA ALA A 47 15.19 17.57 -7.27
C ALA A 47 15.36 16.29 -8.10
N HIS A 48 15.93 15.23 -7.52
CA HIS A 48 16.22 13.95 -8.16
C HIS A 48 16.04 12.83 -7.15
N THR A 49 15.63 11.64 -7.61
CA THR A 49 15.44 10.50 -6.71
C THR A 49 16.74 10.09 -6.02
N THR A 50 16.82 10.31 -4.72
CA THR A 50 17.93 9.88 -3.85
C THR A 50 17.48 8.77 -2.92
N THR A 51 18.44 7.96 -2.45
CA THR A 51 18.18 6.97 -1.40
C THR A 51 18.30 7.62 -0.04
N VAL A 52 17.29 7.45 0.80
CA VAL A 52 17.23 8.04 2.13
C VAL A 52 16.75 7.01 3.15
N ARG A 53 17.06 7.21 4.43
CA ARG A 53 16.54 6.42 5.55
C ARG A 53 16.09 7.38 6.65
N PRO A 54 14.79 7.45 6.98
CA PRO A 54 14.31 8.29 8.08
C PRO A 54 14.81 7.75 9.43
N PRO A 55 14.88 8.60 10.47
CA PRO A 55 15.13 8.13 11.83
C PRO A 55 13.95 7.27 12.34
N GLY A 56 14.22 6.41 13.32
CA GLY A 56 13.19 5.62 14.00
C GLY A 56 12.58 4.48 13.18
N ASP A 57 11.37 4.08 13.58
CA ASP A 57 10.60 3.03 12.90
C ASP A 57 10.09 3.52 11.54
N LEU A 58 10.41 2.77 10.48
CA LEU A 58 10.09 3.16 9.11
C LEU A 58 8.57 3.21 8.87
N ALA A 59 7.80 2.26 9.40
CA ALA A 59 6.37 2.22 9.21
C ALA A 59 5.67 3.40 9.93
N VAL A 60 6.15 3.77 11.13
CA VAL A 60 5.70 4.96 11.86
C VAL A 60 6.01 6.24 11.06
N TYR A 61 7.23 6.40 10.56
CA TYR A 61 7.60 7.55 9.72
C TYR A 61 6.73 7.65 8.47
N LEU A 62 6.53 6.53 7.75
CA LEU A 62 5.76 6.55 6.50
C LEU A 62 4.29 6.90 6.74
N ARG A 63 3.69 6.43 7.83
CA ARG A 63 2.34 6.83 8.25
C ARG A 63 2.27 8.31 8.57
N TRP A 64 3.24 8.82 9.32
CA TRP A 64 3.35 10.23 9.62
C TRP A 64 3.47 11.04 8.31
N LEU A 65 4.36 10.64 7.40
CA LEU A 65 4.58 11.33 6.13
C LEU A 65 3.30 11.38 5.27
N ALA A 66 2.58 10.27 5.17
CA ALA A 66 1.30 10.18 4.45
C ALA A 66 0.23 11.14 4.99
N ALA A 67 0.25 11.40 6.30
CA ALA A 67 -0.70 12.28 6.97
C ALA A 67 -0.31 13.77 6.89
N HIS A 68 0.98 14.09 6.67
CA HIS A 68 1.50 15.45 6.78
C HIS A 68 2.01 16.04 5.46
N ARG A 69 2.10 15.25 4.37
CA ARG A 69 2.53 15.72 3.05
C ARG A 69 1.65 15.13 1.95
N ASP A 70 1.49 15.87 0.86
CA ASP A 70 0.75 15.44 -0.34
C ASP A 70 1.59 14.49 -1.19
N VAL A 71 1.83 13.30 -0.65
CA VAL A 71 2.62 12.25 -1.29
C VAL A 71 1.83 10.95 -1.43
N LEU A 72 2.37 10.06 -2.26
CA LEU A 72 1.93 8.68 -2.45
C LEU A 72 3.15 7.75 -2.44
N PHE A 73 2.90 6.46 -2.33
CA PHE A 73 3.93 5.43 -2.19
C PHE A 73 3.83 4.41 -3.31
N HIS A 74 4.97 4.03 -3.87
CA HIS A 74 5.09 2.95 -4.85
C HIS A 74 6.12 1.93 -4.40
N GLY A 75 5.70 0.68 -4.21
CA GLY A 75 6.58 -0.42 -3.85
C GLY A 75 7.00 -1.23 -5.06
N THR A 76 8.29 -1.52 -5.18
CA THR A 76 8.84 -2.32 -6.28
C THR A 76 10.14 -3.02 -5.89
N LYS A 77 10.53 -4.03 -6.68
CA LYS A 77 11.86 -4.66 -6.62
C LYS A 77 12.94 -3.88 -7.36
N GLN A 78 12.57 -2.92 -8.19
CA GLN A 78 13.53 -2.19 -9.01
C GLN A 78 14.16 -1.03 -8.24
N ALA A 79 15.48 -1.09 -8.04
CA ALA A 79 16.23 -0.14 -7.23
C ALA A 79 16.36 1.24 -7.88
N ASP A 80 16.56 1.33 -9.20
CA ASP A 80 17.02 2.55 -9.88
C ASP A 80 16.00 3.12 -10.88
N LEU A 81 14.78 3.37 -10.41
CA LEU A 81 13.77 4.08 -11.19
C LEU A 81 13.97 5.60 -11.05
N GLY A 82 14.60 6.21 -12.04
CA GLY A 82 14.62 7.68 -12.17
C GLY A 82 13.27 8.25 -12.61
N GLU A 83 12.44 7.44 -13.27
CA GLU A 83 11.09 7.77 -13.69
C GLU A 83 10.24 6.49 -13.75
N LEU A 84 9.03 6.55 -13.21
CA LEU A 84 8.04 5.49 -13.30
C LEU A 84 7.22 5.74 -14.55
N HIS A 85 7.27 4.81 -15.50
CA HIS A 85 6.47 4.88 -16.72
C HIS A 85 5.21 4.02 -16.61
N THR A 86 4.23 4.31 -17.44
CA THR A 86 2.99 3.55 -17.61
C THR A 86 3.23 2.20 -18.32
N LYS A 87 4.10 1.35 -17.76
CA LYS A 87 4.30 -0.01 -18.25
C LYS A 87 3.48 -0.98 -17.41
N ARG A 88 2.53 -1.68 -18.03
CA ARG A 88 1.80 -2.78 -17.40
C ARG A 88 2.65 -4.06 -17.47
N LEU A 89 2.87 -4.71 -16.34
CA LEU A 89 3.47 -6.05 -16.26
C LEU A 89 2.52 -7.10 -15.62
N THR A 90 1.30 -6.72 -15.23
CA THR A 90 0.43 -7.59 -14.39
C THR A 90 -1.03 -7.60 -14.84
N SER A 91 -1.78 -8.66 -14.51
CA SER A 91 -3.24 -8.75 -14.64
C SER A 91 -3.91 -8.45 -13.28
N ASP A 92 -4.86 -7.52 -13.25
CA ASP A 92 -5.71 -7.23 -12.08
C ASP A 92 -7.16 -7.67 -12.35
N VAL A 93 -7.93 -7.88 -11.28
CA VAL A 93 -9.35 -8.26 -11.33
C VAL A 93 -10.29 -7.06 -11.46
N THR A 94 -9.83 -5.83 -11.21
CA THR A 94 -10.64 -4.61 -11.42
C THR A 94 -10.20 -3.85 -12.66
N ASP A 95 -11.16 -3.21 -13.36
CA ASP A 95 -10.86 -2.35 -14.52
C ASP A 95 -9.89 -1.21 -14.15
N PHE A 96 -9.98 -0.71 -12.91
CA PHE A 96 -9.09 0.33 -12.41
C PHE A 96 -7.66 -0.19 -12.16
N GLY A 97 -7.48 -1.42 -11.69
CA GLY A 97 -6.17 -2.05 -11.57
C GLY A 97 -5.60 -2.55 -12.91
N ALA A 98 -6.46 -2.71 -13.93
CA ALA A 98 -6.10 -3.31 -15.22
C ALA A 98 -5.61 -2.30 -16.28
N GLN A 99 -5.41 -1.02 -15.92
CA GLN A 99 -5.03 0.04 -16.85
C GLN A 99 -3.50 0.25 -16.99
N GLN A 100 -3.06 0.88 -18.07
CA GLN A 100 -1.66 1.32 -18.22
C GLN A 100 -1.44 2.61 -17.44
N ALA A 101 -0.92 2.49 -16.23
CA ALA A 101 -0.68 3.62 -15.35
C ALA A 101 0.54 3.40 -14.46
N VAL A 102 1.04 4.48 -13.87
CA VAL A 102 1.85 4.42 -12.65
C VAL A 102 0.91 4.19 -11.49
N PHE A 103 1.06 3.06 -10.80
CA PHE A 103 0.27 2.72 -9.63
C PHE A 103 0.93 3.22 -8.35
N ALA A 104 0.15 3.77 -7.43
CA ALA A 104 0.62 4.21 -6.13
C ALA A 104 -0.47 4.03 -5.07
N SER A 105 -0.11 4.27 -3.82
CA SER A 105 -1.03 4.22 -2.69
C SER A 105 -0.79 5.37 -1.71
N ASP A 106 -1.84 5.86 -1.08
CA ASP A 106 -1.73 6.71 0.12
C ASP A 106 -1.60 5.89 1.41
N ASP A 107 -1.65 4.56 1.32
CA ASP A 107 -1.37 3.63 2.39
C ASP A 107 0.04 3.05 2.25
N PRO A 108 1.03 3.55 3.01
CA PRO A 108 2.41 3.12 2.87
C PRO A 108 2.61 1.64 3.22
N ILE A 109 1.82 1.08 4.13
CA ILE A 109 1.93 -0.33 4.52
C ILE A 109 1.59 -1.24 3.34
N TRP A 110 0.55 -0.89 2.56
CA TRP A 110 0.20 -1.65 1.37
C TRP A 110 1.24 -1.49 0.27
N ALA A 111 1.84 -0.32 0.12
CA ALA A 111 2.97 -0.12 -0.79
C ALA A 111 4.22 -0.93 -0.36
N MET A 112 4.52 -1.05 0.94
CA MET A 112 5.60 -1.91 1.43
C MET A 112 5.41 -3.37 1.05
N TYR A 113 4.18 -3.88 1.07
CA TYR A 113 3.90 -5.24 0.59
C TYR A 113 4.38 -5.43 -0.86
N PHE A 114 4.13 -4.47 -1.75
CA PHE A 114 4.60 -4.56 -3.14
C PHE A 114 6.11 -4.35 -3.30
N ALA A 115 6.75 -3.60 -2.42
CA ALA A 115 8.21 -3.51 -2.35
C ALA A 115 8.82 -4.87 -1.97
N LEU A 116 8.19 -5.58 -1.04
CA LEU A 116 8.69 -6.84 -0.53
C LEU A 116 8.29 -8.06 -1.37
N LEU A 117 7.16 -8.00 -2.08
CA LEU A 117 6.63 -9.11 -2.86
C LEU A 117 7.60 -9.59 -3.94
N ARG A 118 8.07 -10.84 -3.80
CA ARG A 118 8.90 -11.48 -4.81
C ARG A 118 8.04 -11.93 -6.00
N ARG A 119 8.47 -11.59 -7.21
CA ARG A 119 7.78 -11.93 -8.47
C ARG A 119 8.75 -12.64 -9.42
N GLY A 120 9.32 -13.75 -8.95
CA GLY A 120 10.21 -14.60 -9.75
C GLY A 120 9.46 -15.62 -10.61
N ASP A 121 10.19 -16.53 -11.26
CA ASP A 121 9.63 -17.49 -12.25
C ASP A 121 8.53 -18.40 -11.70
N THR A 122 8.53 -18.66 -10.39
CA THR A 122 7.51 -19.49 -9.71
C THR A 122 6.34 -18.67 -9.15
N PHE A 123 6.34 -17.36 -9.35
CA PHE A 123 5.25 -16.49 -8.92
C PHE A 123 4.03 -16.72 -9.80
N GLY A 124 2.92 -17.13 -9.20
CA GLY A 124 1.64 -17.30 -9.88
C GLY A 124 0.75 -16.08 -9.72
N SER A 125 0.37 -15.78 -8.48
CA SER A 125 -0.55 -14.69 -8.18
C SER A 125 -0.42 -14.16 -6.75
N THR A 126 -0.86 -12.91 -6.58
CA THR A 126 -1.10 -12.29 -5.29
C THR A 126 -2.58 -11.92 -5.19
N ARG A 127 -3.19 -12.13 -4.02
CA ARG A 127 -4.50 -11.61 -3.64
C ARG A 127 -4.26 -10.67 -2.48
N ASN A 128 -4.63 -9.42 -2.66
CA ASN A 128 -4.31 -8.39 -1.70
C ASN A 128 -5.38 -7.30 -1.66
N GLY A 129 -5.42 -6.59 -0.56
CA GLY A 129 -6.19 -5.36 -0.47
C GLY A 129 -5.97 -4.64 0.84
N SER A 130 -6.16 -3.33 0.75
CA SER A 130 -6.14 -2.41 1.86
C SER A 130 -7.49 -1.72 1.89
N LEU A 131 -8.25 -1.88 2.97
CA LEU A 131 -9.66 -1.48 3.02
C LEU A 131 -9.97 -0.65 4.26
N ALA A 132 -10.51 0.54 4.08
CA ALA A 132 -11.08 1.36 5.14
C ALA A 132 -12.48 1.83 4.77
N ALA A 133 -13.33 2.12 5.76
CA ALA A 133 -14.56 2.84 5.47
C ALA A 133 -14.22 4.31 5.14
N VAL A 134 -14.90 4.90 4.16
CA VAL A 134 -14.68 6.30 3.78
C VAL A 134 -14.89 7.21 5.01
N GLY A 135 -13.98 8.17 5.21
CA GLY A 135 -14.03 9.11 6.33
C GLY A 135 -13.60 8.50 7.67
N THR A 136 -13.02 7.31 7.68
CA THR A 136 -12.41 6.74 8.89
C THR A 136 -10.92 6.99 8.97
N GLU A 137 -10.40 7.04 10.19
CA GLU A 137 -8.98 7.19 10.47
C GLU A 137 -8.12 6.11 9.76
N PRO A 138 -6.92 6.45 9.25
CA PRO A 138 -6.02 5.48 8.60
C PRO A 138 -5.72 4.23 9.44
N CYS A 139 -5.70 4.36 10.78
CA CYS A 139 -5.46 3.24 11.70
C CYS A 139 -6.59 2.20 11.74
N ARG A 140 -7.76 2.49 11.15
CA ARG A 140 -8.89 1.55 11.06
C ARG A 140 -8.85 0.68 9.80
N ARG A 141 -7.90 0.95 8.91
CA ARG A 141 -7.66 0.20 7.69
C ARG A 141 -7.32 -1.26 7.98
N ARG A 142 -7.86 -2.15 7.15
CA ARG A 142 -7.76 -3.60 7.27
C ARG A 142 -7.10 -4.19 6.05
N TYR A 143 -6.35 -5.26 6.28
CA TYR A 143 -5.48 -5.87 5.27
C TYR A 143 -5.85 -7.31 5.03
N PHE A 144 -5.77 -7.73 3.77
CA PHE A 144 -5.60 -9.14 3.44
C PHE A 144 -4.47 -9.22 2.42
N LEU A 145 -3.50 -10.08 2.67
CA LEU A 145 -2.32 -10.25 1.82
C LEU A 145 -2.08 -11.75 1.67
N SER A 146 -1.95 -12.22 0.44
CA SER A 146 -1.79 -13.63 0.17
C SER A 146 -1.07 -13.85 -1.14
N VAL A 147 -0.16 -14.81 -1.17
CA VAL A 147 0.52 -15.27 -2.39
C VAL A 147 0.17 -16.72 -2.69
N ASN A 148 0.34 -17.16 -3.92
CA ASN A 148 0.11 -18.55 -4.28
C ASN A 148 1.01 -19.51 -3.48
N HIS A 149 0.48 -20.69 -3.16
CA HIS A 149 1.30 -21.78 -2.59
C HIS A 149 2.49 -22.12 -3.50
N GLY A 150 3.57 -22.61 -2.87
CA GLY A 150 4.78 -23.07 -3.55
C GLY A 150 5.75 -21.95 -3.97
N HIS A 151 5.46 -20.70 -3.62
CA HIS A 151 6.36 -19.57 -3.87
C HIS A 151 7.06 -19.12 -2.58
N GLU A 152 8.24 -19.71 -2.31
CA GLU A 152 9.06 -19.36 -1.13
C GLU A 152 10.51 -18.99 -1.50
N PRO A 153 11.10 -17.95 -0.88
CA PRO A 153 10.43 -16.99 0.00
C PRO A 153 9.41 -16.15 -0.80
N ALA A 154 8.28 -15.78 -0.16
CA ALA A 154 7.29 -14.92 -0.78
C ALA A 154 7.67 -13.42 -0.73
N LEU A 155 8.44 -13.05 0.27
CA LEU A 155 8.88 -11.69 0.56
C LEU A 155 10.41 -11.67 0.63
N ASP A 156 11.01 -10.66 0.02
CA ASP A 156 12.44 -10.33 0.10
C ASP A 156 12.59 -8.81 0.26
N PRO A 157 13.76 -8.27 0.64
CA PRO A 157 13.98 -6.83 0.64
C PRO A 157 13.67 -6.16 -0.71
N GLY A 158 13.31 -4.88 -0.68
CA GLY A 158 12.98 -4.11 -1.87
C GLY A 158 12.97 -2.61 -1.64
N TRP A 159 12.25 -1.89 -2.52
CA TRP A 159 12.30 -0.44 -2.58
C TRP A 159 10.92 0.18 -2.51
N LEU A 160 10.81 1.19 -1.66
CA LEU A 160 9.64 2.04 -1.56
C LEU A 160 9.99 3.44 -2.07
N TYR A 161 9.25 3.91 -3.06
CA TYR A 161 9.40 5.24 -3.63
C TYR A 161 8.32 6.17 -3.08
N VAL A 162 8.72 7.39 -2.75
CA VAL A 162 7.81 8.48 -2.41
C VAL A 162 7.58 9.29 -3.68
N LEU A 163 6.32 9.44 -4.07
CA LEU A 163 5.89 10.14 -5.27
C LEU A 163 5.10 11.39 -4.90
N PRO A 164 5.17 12.47 -5.70
CA PRO A 164 4.25 13.58 -5.54
C PRO A 164 2.82 13.11 -5.84
N ARG A 165 1.84 13.52 -5.02
CA ARG A 165 0.42 13.18 -5.27
C ARG A 165 -0.13 13.86 -6.53
N LYS A 166 0.43 15.01 -6.92
CA LYS A 166 -0.04 15.79 -8.08
C LYS A 166 -0.05 14.93 -9.34
N GLY A 167 -1.18 14.92 -10.04
CA GLY A 167 -1.37 14.15 -11.29
C GLY A 167 -1.93 12.75 -11.09
N PHE A 168 -2.03 12.27 -9.84
CA PHE A 168 -2.71 11.02 -9.55
C PHE A 168 -4.22 11.21 -9.35
N ARG A 169 -4.97 10.15 -9.65
CA ARG A 169 -6.40 10.03 -9.39
C ARG A 169 -6.64 8.80 -8.55
N SER A 170 -7.42 8.95 -7.48
CA SER A 170 -7.79 7.82 -6.62
C SER A 170 -8.81 6.92 -7.32
N GLU A 171 -8.81 5.65 -6.95
CA GLU A 171 -9.92 4.75 -7.21
C GLU A 171 -11.16 5.30 -6.52
N ARG A 172 -12.33 5.12 -7.16
CA ARG A 172 -13.58 5.46 -6.50
C ARG A 172 -13.84 4.46 -5.39
N PRO A 173 -14.32 4.89 -4.20
CA PRO A 173 -14.65 3.96 -3.14
C PRO A 173 -15.60 2.87 -3.63
N TRP A 174 -15.27 1.62 -3.32
CA TRP A 174 -16.11 0.48 -3.66
C TRP A 174 -17.46 0.60 -2.96
N TYR A 175 -18.53 0.44 -3.74
CA TYR A 175 -19.91 0.68 -3.31
C TYR A 175 -20.13 2.07 -2.68
N GLY A 176 -19.27 3.04 -2.97
CA GLY A 176 -19.30 4.40 -2.41
C GLY A 176 -18.86 4.50 -0.94
N VAL A 177 -18.41 3.40 -0.32
CA VAL A 177 -18.21 3.35 1.14
C VAL A 177 -16.89 2.72 1.57
N LEU A 178 -16.20 1.98 0.71
CA LEU A 178 -14.91 1.36 1.02
C LEU A 178 -13.79 1.98 0.20
N ASP A 179 -12.84 2.61 0.88
CA ASP A 179 -11.62 3.16 0.29
C ASP A 179 -10.53 2.07 0.18
N THR A 180 -10.00 1.89 -1.03
CA THR A 180 -8.97 0.90 -1.37
C THR A 180 -7.54 1.42 -1.22
N ALA A 181 -7.36 2.72 -0.95
CA ALA A 181 -6.07 3.41 -0.97
C ALA A 181 -5.32 3.31 -2.33
N HIS A 182 -6.04 3.07 -3.42
CA HIS A 182 -5.45 2.84 -4.73
C HIS A 182 -5.46 4.12 -5.57
N TRP A 183 -4.31 4.47 -6.14
CA TRP A 183 -4.11 5.68 -6.94
C TRP A 183 -3.39 5.34 -8.25
N VAL A 184 -3.73 6.08 -9.31
CA VAL A 184 -3.11 5.93 -10.63
C VAL A 184 -2.72 7.27 -11.24
N SER A 185 -1.61 7.30 -11.97
CA SER A 185 -1.24 8.37 -12.89
C SER A 185 -1.11 7.81 -14.30
N GLU A 186 -1.78 8.44 -15.25
CA GLU A 186 -1.73 8.09 -16.69
C GLU A 186 -0.48 8.65 -17.38
N VAL A 187 0.29 9.47 -16.66
CA VAL A 187 1.57 10.02 -17.13
C VAL A 187 2.72 9.48 -16.28
N ALA A 188 3.93 9.54 -16.85
CA ALA A 188 5.14 9.16 -16.14
C ALA A 188 5.39 10.07 -14.93
N VAL A 189 5.96 9.52 -13.86
CA VAL A 189 6.15 10.22 -12.58
C VAL A 189 7.58 10.03 -12.10
N ARG A 190 8.23 11.13 -11.73
CA ARG A 190 9.54 11.10 -11.08
C ARG A 190 9.39 10.98 -9.57
N PRO A 191 10.03 10.00 -8.92
CA PRO A 191 10.04 9.92 -7.47
C PRO A 191 10.79 11.07 -6.82
N MET A 192 10.31 11.48 -5.65
CA MET A 192 11.00 12.43 -4.78
C MET A 192 12.21 11.74 -4.14
N VAL A 193 11.99 10.59 -3.50
CA VAL A 193 13.04 9.79 -2.85
C VAL A 193 12.70 8.30 -2.94
N ARG A 194 13.67 7.45 -2.60
CA ARG A 194 13.47 6.02 -2.38
C ARG A 194 14.05 5.58 -1.03
N MET A 195 13.46 4.54 -0.45
CA MET A 195 13.86 3.93 0.81
C MET A 195 13.99 2.43 0.60
N ALA A 196 15.07 1.84 1.13
CA ALA A 196 15.17 0.40 1.25
C ALA A 196 14.22 -0.08 2.35
N VAL A 197 13.48 -1.16 2.05
CA VAL A 197 12.53 -1.79 2.96
C VAL A 197 12.93 -3.25 3.16
N GLY A 198 13.14 -3.64 4.41
CA GLY A 198 13.34 -5.02 4.84
C GLY A 198 12.07 -5.67 5.38
N LEU A 199 12.14 -6.96 5.72
CA LEU A 199 11.01 -7.67 6.36
C LEU A 199 10.76 -7.12 7.78
N GLU A 200 11.83 -6.71 8.47
CA GLU A 200 11.81 -6.11 9.79
C GLU A 200 11.07 -4.77 9.84
N ASP A 201 11.01 -4.06 8.71
CA ASP A 201 10.28 -2.81 8.59
C ASP A 201 8.77 -3.04 8.39
N PHE A 202 8.35 -4.26 8.03
CA PHE A 202 7.00 -4.54 7.55
C PHE A 202 6.09 -5.18 8.62
N PRO A 203 5.12 -4.43 9.16
CA PRO A 203 4.31 -4.89 10.31
C PRO A 203 3.30 -6.01 9.98
N LEU A 204 3.21 -6.43 8.72
CA LEU A 204 2.31 -7.50 8.27
C LEU A 204 3.06 -8.70 7.69
N ALA A 205 4.37 -8.84 7.95
CA ALA A 205 5.17 -9.95 7.44
C ALA A 205 4.54 -11.32 7.78
N ASP A 206 4.13 -11.51 9.04
CA ASP A 206 3.51 -12.75 9.52
C ASP A 206 2.03 -12.90 9.09
N ALA A 207 1.40 -11.82 8.61
CA ALA A 207 0.01 -11.82 8.15
C ALA A 207 -0.13 -12.16 6.65
N VAL A 208 0.98 -12.38 5.94
CA VAL A 208 0.93 -12.77 4.52
C VAL A 208 0.59 -14.24 4.40
N GLY A 209 -0.69 -14.51 4.12
CA GLY A 209 -1.21 -15.85 3.94
C GLY A 209 -0.79 -16.51 2.63
N ARG A 210 -1.37 -17.69 2.40
CA ARG A 210 -1.23 -18.46 1.16
C ARG A 210 -2.61 -18.80 0.59
N HIS A 211 -2.69 -18.92 -0.73
CA HIS A 211 -3.89 -19.39 -1.42
C HIS A 211 -3.53 -20.38 -2.53
N SER A 212 -4.46 -21.28 -2.84
CA SER A 212 -4.35 -22.08 -4.06
C SER A 212 -4.97 -21.34 -5.25
N ARG A 213 -4.57 -21.72 -6.47
CA ARG A 213 -5.11 -21.12 -7.71
C ARG A 213 -6.63 -21.22 -7.79
N ASP A 214 -7.17 -22.37 -7.39
CA ASP A 214 -8.60 -22.70 -7.49
C ASP A 214 -9.42 -22.27 -6.25
N GLU A 215 -8.76 -21.69 -5.25
CA GLU A 215 -9.43 -21.14 -4.07
C GLU A 215 -10.28 -19.92 -4.45
N SER A 216 -11.48 -19.77 -3.88
CA SER A 216 -12.27 -18.55 -4.06
C SER A 216 -11.74 -17.37 -3.23
N LEU A 217 -11.95 -16.14 -3.69
CA LEU A 217 -11.58 -14.94 -2.92
C LEU A 217 -12.22 -14.92 -1.52
N ALA A 218 -13.46 -15.42 -1.39
CA ALA A 218 -14.14 -15.53 -0.11
C ALA A 218 -13.41 -16.45 0.88
N ARG A 219 -12.87 -17.58 0.40
CA ARG A 219 -12.06 -18.48 1.24
C ARG A 219 -10.72 -17.84 1.61
N THR A 220 -10.10 -17.08 0.70
CA THR A 220 -8.85 -16.37 0.99
C THR A 220 -9.06 -15.30 2.06
N LEU A 221 -10.13 -14.52 1.95
CA LEU A 221 -10.52 -13.54 2.96
C LEU A 221 -10.83 -14.18 4.31
N TRP A 222 -11.47 -15.35 4.31
CA TRP A 222 -11.72 -16.10 5.54
C TRP A 222 -10.42 -16.57 6.22
N ASN A 223 -9.48 -17.11 5.44
CA ASN A 223 -8.19 -17.56 5.95
C ASN A 223 -7.34 -16.40 6.48
N ALA A 224 -7.42 -15.22 5.86
CA ALA A 224 -6.71 -14.02 6.29
C ALA A 224 -7.22 -13.41 7.61
N ARG A 225 -8.33 -13.91 8.20
CA ARG A 225 -8.85 -13.45 9.50
C ARG A 225 -8.23 -14.16 10.71
N ARG A 226 -7.45 -15.21 10.46
CA ARG A 226 -6.79 -16.03 11.48
C ARG A 226 -5.38 -15.50 11.71
#